data_AF-A0A7Z9IVB7-F1
#
_entry.id   AF-A0A7Z9IVB7-F1
#
_cell.length_a   1.000
_cell.length_b   1.000
_cell.length_c   1.000
_cell.angle_alpha   90.00
_cell.angle_beta   90.00
_cell.angle_gamma   90.00
#
_symmetry.space_group_name_H-M   'P 1'
#
loop_
_entity.id
_entity.type
_entity.pdbx_description
1 polymer ?
#
loop_
_entity_poly.entity_id
_entity_poly.type
_entity_poly.pdbx_seq_one_letter_code
_entity_poly.pdbx_strand_id
1 'polypeptide(L)'
;MVEPVVNGGTLFINEFMASNDTRYADENGDYDDWVEIYNGGPTAVDIGGYYLSDDHEIPLQIPASTPELTTVDAGGFIVFWFDDTPDQGPLHIEYKLGANGDAIYLYDSDGVTELDSHIFSSQTTDISEGRTPDGGDNWEFFDSPTPGQPNI
;
A
#
# COMPACT_ATOMS: atom_id res chain seq x y z
N MET A 1 -19.08 23.28 19.39
CA MET A 1 -19.30 22.64 18.08
C MET A 1 -17.93 22.39 17.54
N VAL A 2 -17.54 21.12 17.43
CA VAL A 2 -16.26 20.74 16.83
C VAL A 2 -16.57 20.59 15.35
N GLU A 3 -15.89 21.34 14.50
CA GLU A 3 -15.96 21.16 13.05
C GLU A 3 -15.61 19.69 12.75
N PRO A 4 -16.30 19.01 11.81
CA PRO A 4 -15.84 17.73 11.33
C PRO A 4 -14.43 17.92 10.75
N VAL A 5 -13.47 17.17 11.28
CA VAL A 5 -12.14 17.09 10.67
C VAL A 5 -12.33 16.39 9.33
N VAL A 6 -12.28 17.15 8.24
CA VAL A 6 -12.12 16.58 6.91
C VAL A 6 -10.69 16.09 6.86
N ASN A 7 -10.50 14.77 6.98
CA ASN A 7 -9.21 14.10 6.86
C ASN A 7 -8.84 14.07 5.37
N GLY A 8 -8.41 15.22 4.82
CA GLY A 8 -7.87 15.28 3.47
C GLY A 8 -6.64 14.37 3.40
N GLY A 9 -6.72 13.33 2.57
CA GLY A 9 -5.81 12.18 2.53
C GLY A 9 -4.34 12.54 2.67
N THR A 10 -3.77 12.16 3.81
CA THR A 10 -2.32 12.20 4.07
C THR A 10 -1.67 10.84 3.82
N LEU A 11 -2.47 9.83 3.50
CA LEU A 11 -2.03 8.49 3.16
C LEU A 11 -2.04 8.35 1.65
N PHE A 12 -0.96 7.82 1.10
CA PHE A 12 -0.75 7.66 -0.32
C PHE A 12 -0.31 6.24 -0.61
N ILE A 13 -0.82 5.66 -1.69
CA ILE A 13 -0.19 4.51 -2.34
C ILE A 13 1.11 5.04 -2.95
N ASN A 14 2.26 4.57 -2.45
CA ASN A 14 3.55 5.22 -2.69
C ASN A 14 4.45 4.48 -3.66
N GLU A 15 4.56 3.16 -3.52
CA GLU A 15 5.37 2.29 -4.36
C GLU A 15 4.72 0.91 -4.38
N PHE A 16 4.81 0.17 -5.47
CA PHE A 16 4.36 -1.21 -5.53
C PHE A 16 5.18 -2.04 -6.51
N MET A 17 5.14 -3.35 -6.35
CA MET A 17 5.69 -4.31 -7.31
C MET A 17 4.68 -5.43 -7.50
N ALA A 18 4.14 -5.56 -8.72
CA ALA A 18 3.17 -6.60 -9.09
C ALA A 18 3.82 -7.83 -9.77
N SER A 19 5.14 -7.93 -9.71
CA SER A 19 5.90 -9.11 -10.13
C SER A 19 7.29 -9.06 -9.50
N ASN A 20 7.45 -9.80 -8.41
CA ASN A 20 8.68 -9.84 -7.61
C ASN A 20 9.26 -11.26 -7.65
N ASP A 21 10.48 -11.42 -8.14
CA ASP A 21 11.15 -12.72 -8.18
C ASP A 21 12.39 -12.75 -7.29
N THR A 22 13.07 -11.61 -7.13
CA THR A 22 14.38 -11.57 -6.45
C THR A 22 14.66 -10.33 -5.60
N ARG A 23 13.81 -9.30 -5.59
CA ARG A 23 14.16 -7.99 -5.03
C ARG A 23 13.89 -7.85 -3.55
N TYR A 24 12.66 -8.08 -3.13
CA TYR A 24 12.24 -7.81 -1.75
C TYR A 24 11.46 -9.00 -1.22
N ALA A 25 12.05 -9.74 -0.29
CA ALA A 25 11.37 -10.88 0.31
C ALA A 25 10.59 -10.45 1.55
N ASP A 26 9.47 -11.13 1.81
CA ASP A 26 8.72 -11.01 3.04
C ASP A 26 9.45 -11.64 4.24
N GLU A 27 8.80 -11.62 5.40
CA GLU A 27 9.29 -12.19 6.64
C GLU A 27 9.51 -13.71 6.57
N ASN A 28 8.89 -14.38 5.60
CA ASN A 28 8.97 -15.82 5.35
C ASN A 28 10.04 -16.19 4.31
N GLY A 29 10.57 -15.19 3.59
CA GLY A 29 11.57 -15.35 2.54
C GLY A 29 10.96 -15.56 1.15
N ASP A 30 9.66 -15.31 1.00
CA ASP A 30 8.92 -15.38 -0.26
C ASP A 30 8.96 -14.01 -0.97
N TYR A 31 9.02 -14.03 -2.30
CA TYR A 31 9.07 -12.82 -3.12
C TYR A 31 7.67 -12.54 -3.66
N ASP A 32 6.80 -12.00 -2.81
CA ASP A 32 5.43 -11.71 -3.20
C ASP A 32 5.26 -10.29 -3.75
N ASP A 33 4.11 -10.07 -4.39
CA ASP A 33 3.70 -8.74 -4.79
C ASP A 33 3.47 -7.89 -3.55
N TRP A 34 3.72 -6.59 -3.66
CA TRP A 34 3.57 -5.71 -2.51
C TRP A 34 3.15 -4.31 -2.90
N VAL A 35 2.49 -3.65 -1.95
CA VAL A 35 2.07 -2.25 -2.03
C VAL A 35 2.54 -1.53 -0.78
N GLU A 36 3.20 -0.39 -0.96
CA GLU A 36 3.61 0.50 0.09
C GLU A 36 2.63 1.66 0.25
N ILE A 37 2.25 1.94 1.49
CA ILE A 37 1.51 3.14 1.88
C ILE A 37 2.43 4.11 2.60
N TYR A 38 2.45 5.36 2.16
CA TYR A 38 3.18 6.47 2.76
C TYR A 38 2.25 7.40 3.53
N ASN A 39 2.65 7.79 4.73
CA ASN A 39 1.98 8.83 5.51
C ASN A 39 2.70 10.18 5.35
N GLY A 40 2.25 11.00 4.41
CA GLY A 40 2.72 12.37 4.22
C GLY A 40 2.19 13.38 5.25
N GLY A 41 1.46 12.90 6.27
CA GLY A 41 0.88 13.71 7.34
C GLY A 41 1.87 14.04 8.47
N PRO A 42 1.54 15.02 9.32
CA PRO A 42 2.39 15.45 10.43
C PRO A 42 2.27 14.57 11.69
N THR A 43 1.40 13.56 11.69
CA THR A 43 1.12 12.69 12.83
C THR A 43 1.04 11.24 12.40
N ALA A 44 1.39 10.32 13.31
CA ALA A 44 1.20 8.90 13.08
C ALA A 44 -0.28 8.56 12.87
N VAL A 45 -0.55 7.59 11.98
CA VAL A 45 -1.90 7.11 11.65
C VAL A 45 -1.92 5.59 11.79
N ASP A 46 -2.83 5.07 12.61
CA ASP A 46 -3.14 3.65 12.61
C ASP A 46 -4.13 3.36 11.49
N ILE A 47 -3.69 2.59 10.49
CA ILE A 47 -4.50 2.19 9.34
C ILE A 47 -5.17 0.82 9.56
N GLY A 48 -5.10 0.27 10.77
CA GLY A 48 -5.93 -0.87 11.16
C GLY A 48 -7.42 -0.53 10.95
N GLY A 49 -8.14 -1.42 10.27
CA GLY A 49 -9.54 -1.23 9.92
C GLY A 49 -9.80 -0.47 8.62
N TYR A 50 -8.77 0.09 7.98
CA TYR A 50 -8.84 0.65 6.63
C TYR A 50 -8.91 -0.48 5.61
N TYR A 51 -9.13 -0.14 4.34
CA TYR A 51 -9.28 -1.16 3.30
C TYR A 51 -8.31 -0.96 2.14
N LEU A 52 -7.80 -2.09 1.64
CA LEU A 52 -7.00 -2.19 0.42
C LEU A 52 -7.72 -3.10 -0.59
N SER A 53 -7.59 -2.79 -1.88
CA SER A 53 -8.20 -3.55 -2.97
C SER A 53 -7.46 -3.36 -4.29
N ASP A 54 -7.60 -4.32 -5.20
CA ASP A 54 -7.07 -4.36 -6.57
C ASP A 54 -8.21 -4.52 -7.61
N ASP A 55 -9.18 -3.59 -7.62
CA ASP A 55 -10.38 -3.59 -8.50
C ASP A 55 -11.38 -4.75 -8.29
N HIS A 56 -11.20 -5.55 -7.23
CA HIS A 56 -12.16 -6.59 -6.88
C HIS A 56 -13.43 -6.01 -6.23
N GLU A 57 -14.56 -6.73 -6.39
CA GLU A 57 -15.88 -6.29 -5.90
C GLU A 57 -15.94 -6.10 -4.37
N ILE A 58 -14.99 -6.65 -3.62
CA ILE A 58 -14.96 -6.62 -2.15
C ILE A 58 -13.58 -6.13 -1.69
N PRO A 59 -13.47 -4.88 -1.19
CA PRO A 59 -12.23 -4.41 -0.60
C PRO A 59 -11.94 -5.15 0.72
N LEU A 60 -10.68 -5.49 0.98
CA LEU A 60 -10.27 -6.23 2.17
C LEU A 60 -9.91 -5.29 3.31
N GLN A 61 -10.46 -5.57 4.48
CA GLN A 61 -10.19 -4.80 5.68
C GLN A 61 -8.88 -5.26 6.33
N ILE A 62 -7.96 -4.31 6.55
CA ILE A 62 -6.77 -4.53 7.37
C ILE A 62 -7.23 -4.82 8.81
N PRO A 63 -6.71 -5.85 9.50
CA PRO A 63 -7.12 -6.15 10.87
C PRO A 63 -7.00 -4.95 11.82
N ALA A 64 -8.12 -4.52 12.41
CA ALA A 64 -8.18 -3.34 13.27
C ALA A 64 -7.61 -3.54 14.70
N SER A 65 -7.18 -4.75 15.05
CA SER A 65 -6.79 -5.11 16.41
C SER A 65 -5.27 -5.20 16.63
N THR A 66 -4.47 -4.75 15.67
CA THR A 66 -2.99 -4.85 15.67
C THR A 66 -2.30 -3.50 15.41
N PRO A 67 -2.62 -2.43 16.15
CA PRO A 67 -2.07 -1.09 15.94
C PRO A 67 -0.54 -1.05 16.00
N GLU A 68 0.10 -1.96 16.73
CA GLU A 68 1.55 -2.09 16.80
C GLU A 68 2.22 -2.52 15.49
N LEU A 69 1.44 -3.07 14.54
CA LEU A 69 1.88 -3.45 13.21
C LEU A 69 1.31 -2.53 12.12
N THR A 70 0.17 -1.89 12.36
CA THR A 70 -0.58 -1.10 11.37
C THR A 70 -0.47 0.41 11.57
N THR A 71 0.37 0.89 12.49
CA THR A 71 0.63 2.32 12.67
C THR A 71 1.74 2.80 11.74
N VAL A 72 1.44 3.79 10.91
CA VAL A 72 2.39 4.48 10.03
C VAL A 72 2.76 5.82 10.66
N ASP A 73 4.02 5.99 11.06
CA ASP A 73 4.52 7.24 11.62
C ASP A 73 4.41 8.41 10.63
N ALA A 74 4.49 9.64 11.14
CA ALA A 74 4.54 10.84 10.29
C ALA A 74 5.78 10.79 9.37
N GLY A 75 5.57 10.85 8.06
CA GLY A 75 6.62 10.65 7.05
C GLY A 75 7.10 9.19 6.95
N GLY A 76 6.36 8.25 7.55
CA GLY A 76 6.67 6.82 7.56
C GLY A 76 6.00 6.05 6.42
N PHE A 77 6.40 4.80 6.29
CA PHE A 77 5.99 3.88 5.25
C PHE A 77 5.57 2.55 5.87
N ILE A 78 4.65 1.85 5.23
CA ILE A 78 4.25 0.49 5.60
C ILE A 78 4.01 -0.33 4.33
N VAL A 79 4.46 -1.57 4.33
CA VAL A 79 4.32 -2.48 3.18
C VAL A 79 3.26 -3.53 3.50
N PHE A 80 2.39 -3.78 2.52
CA PHE A 80 1.43 -4.86 2.49
C PHE A 80 1.78 -5.86 1.39
N TRP A 81 1.75 -7.14 1.72
CA TRP A 81 1.99 -8.25 0.80
C TRP A 81 0.67 -8.68 0.16
N PHE A 82 0.63 -8.67 -1.17
CA PHE A 82 -0.51 -9.14 -1.97
C PHE A 82 -0.21 -10.56 -2.43
N ASP A 83 -0.44 -11.52 -1.52
CA ASP A 83 0.14 -12.85 -1.61
C ASP A 83 -0.87 -14.01 -1.56
N ASP A 84 -2.16 -13.74 -1.32
CA ASP A 84 -3.20 -14.75 -1.07
C ASP A 84 -2.87 -15.64 0.17
N THR A 85 -2.12 -15.10 1.15
CA THR A 85 -1.79 -15.80 2.40
C THR A 85 -2.05 -14.95 3.67
N PRO A 86 -3.29 -14.50 3.91
CA PRO A 86 -3.63 -13.63 5.06
C PRO A 86 -3.36 -14.27 6.43
N ASP A 87 -3.20 -15.60 6.50
CA ASP A 87 -2.81 -16.33 7.71
C ASP A 87 -1.38 -16.01 8.19
N GLN A 88 -0.52 -15.39 7.35
CA GLN A 88 0.85 -15.00 7.71
C GLN A 88 0.90 -13.75 8.60
N GLY A 89 -0.11 -12.88 8.55
CA GLY A 89 -0.18 -11.72 9.42
C GLY A 89 -1.06 -10.59 8.89
N PRO A 90 -1.23 -9.51 9.67
CA PRO A 90 -2.12 -8.40 9.31
C PRO A 90 -1.63 -7.56 8.13
N LEU A 91 -0.41 -7.78 7.65
CA LEU A 91 0.16 -7.12 6.48
C LEU A 91 0.01 -7.97 5.20
N HIS A 92 -0.54 -9.18 5.29
CA HIS A 92 -0.76 -10.07 4.15
C HIS A 92 -2.23 -10.01 3.70
N ILE A 93 -2.44 -9.81 2.41
CA ILE A 93 -3.74 -9.55 1.77
C ILE A 93 -4.13 -10.78 0.95
N GLU A 94 -5.41 -11.17 1.02
CA GLU A 94 -5.98 -12.36 0.36
C GLU A 94 -6.08 -12.23 -1.19
N TYR A 95 -5.37 -11.29 -1.80
CA TYR A 95 -5.36 -11.04 -3.25
C TYR A 95 -3.93 -10.84 -3.77
N LYS A 96 -3.74 -11.06 -5.07
CA LYS A 96 -2.47 -10.84 -5.79
C LYS A 96 -2.67 -9.80 -6.88
N LEU A 97 -1.67 -8.96 -7.11
CA LEU A 97 -1.74 -7.94 -8.15
C LEU A 97 -1.58 -8.54 -9.56
N GLY A 98 -2.35 -8.02 -10.52
CA GLY A 98 -2.22 -8.37 -11.93
C GLY A 98 -1.00 -7.73 -12.62
N ALA A 99 0.07 -8.50 -12.85
CA ALA A 99 1.26 -8.01 -13.57
C ALA A 99 1.01 -7.44 -14.99
N ASN A 100 -0.12 -7.76 -15.64
CA ASN A 100 -0.47 -7.27 -16.97
C ASN A 100 -1.29 -5.96 -16.97
N GLY A 101 -1.51 -5.38 -15.79
CA GLY A 101 -2.32 -4.19 -15.55
C GLY A 101 -3.47 -4.50 -14.61
N ASP A 102 -3.66 -3.62 -13.64
CA ASP A 102 -4.63 -3.73 -12.54
C ASP A 102 -4.88 -2.34 -11.94
N ALA A 103 -5.54 -2.28 -10.79
CA ALA A 103 -5.61 -1.08 -9.97
C ALA A 103 -5.22 -1.36 -8.51
N ILE A 104 -5.00 -0.30 -7.74
CA ILE A 104 -4.83 -0.33 -6.29
C ILE A 104 -5.73 0.76 -5.73
N TYR A 105 -6.51 0.44 -4.71
CA TYR A 105 -7.39 1.37 -4.02
C TYR A 105 -7.12 1.33 -2.52
N LEU A 106 -7.05 2.51 -1.92
CA LEU A 106 -7.00 2.70 -0.47
C LEU A 106 -8.27 3.42 -0.02
N TYR A 107 -9.03 2.80 0.87
CA TYR A 107 -10.21 3.41 1.48
C TYR A 107 -10.03 3.63 2.99
N ASP A 108 -10.70 4.64 3.52
CA ASP A 108 -10.81 4.88 4.95
C ASP A 108 -11.52 3.71 5.65
N SER A 109 -11.49 3.73 6.97
CA SER A 109 -12.13 2.79 7.89
C SER A 109 -13.65 2.61 7.72
N ASP A 110 -14.32 3.50 6.98
CA ASP A 110 -15.74 3.35 6.62
C ASP A 110 -15.97 2.42 5.41
N GLY A 111 -14.91 2.02 4.71
CA GLY A 111 -14.94 1.16 3.53
C GLY A 111 -15.57 1.80 2.29
N VAL A 112 -15.79 3.12 2.30
CA VAL A 112 -16.49 3.86 1.23
C VAL A 112 -15.72 5.10 0.80
N THR A 113 -15.08 5.81 1.73
CA THR A 113 -14.30 7.01 1.45
C THR A 113 -12.96 6.61 0.83
N GLU A 114 -12.82 6.80 -0.48
CA GLU A 114 -11.54 6.62 -1.17
C GLU A 114 -10.55 7.69 -0.71
N LEU A 115 -9.38 7.23 -0.27
CA LEU A 115 -8.26 8.09 0.15
C LEU A 115 -7.28 8.29 -1.00
N ASP A 116 -6.98 7.23 -1.75
CA ASP A 116 -6.08 7.24 -2.89
C ASP A 116 -6.33 6.05 -3.81
N SER A 117 -5.96 6.17 -5.08
CA SER A 117 -6.02 5.08 -6.05
C SER A 117 -4.97 5.22 -7.15
N HIS A 118 -4.56 4.08 -7.71
CA HIS A 118 -3.65 4.03 -8.86
C HIS A 118 -4.06 2.92 -9.80
N ILE A 119 -4.28 3.26 -11.07
CA ILE A 119 -4.52 2.27 -12.14
C ILE A 119 -3.22 2.15 -12.93
N PHE A 120 -2.70 0.95 -13.04
CA PHE A 120 -1.41 0.70 -13.67
C PHE A 120 -1.52 -0.26 -14.86
N SER A 121 -0.52 -0.20 -15.72
CA SER A 121 -0.42 -1.05 -16.91
C SER A 121 0.58 -2.18 -16.70
N SER A 122 0.94 -2.92 -17.76
CA SER A 122 1.89 -4.03 -17.65
C SER A 122 3.16 -3.65 -16.88
N GLN A 123 3.46 -4.44 -15.88
CA GLN A 123 4.66 -4.35 -15.05
C GLN A 123 5.76 -5.26 -15.60
N THR A 124 7.00 -4.98 -15.22
CA THR A 124 8.17 -5.82 -15.52
C THR A 124 8.65 -6.44 -14.22
N THR A 125 8.95 -7.74 -14.24
CA THR A 125 9.48 -8.45 -13.06
C THR A 125 10.68 -7.73 -12.47
N ASP A 126 10.70 -7.61 -11.15
CA ASP A 126 11.77 -6.98 -10.36
C ASP A 126 11.95 -5.47 -10.60
N ILE A 127 10.97 -4.80 -11.23
CA ILE A 127 10.88 -3.35 -11.39
C ILE A 127 9.60 -2.88 -10.68
N SER A 128 9.73 -1.99 -9.70
CA SER A 128 8.59 -1.38 -9.02
C SER A 128 8.12 -0.12 -9.78
N GLU A 129 6.91 0.31 -9.48
CA GLU A 129 6.37 1.60 -9.90
C GLU A 129 5.99 2.39 -8.64
N GLY A 130 6.37 3.67 -8.58
CA GLY A 130 6.20 4.48 -7.37
C GLY A 130 6.21 5.99 -7.62
N ARG A 131 5.90 6.76 -6.59
CA ARG A 131 5.77 8.22 -6.64
C ARG A 131 7.10 8.93 -6.43
N THR A 132 7.43 9.91 -7.26
CA THR A 132 8.58 10.82 -7.08
C THR A 132 8.13 12.29 -7.07
N PRO A 133 8.22 13.03 -5.95
CA PRO A 133 8.60 12.56 -4.60
C PRO A 133 7.50 11.70 -3.96
N ASP A 134 7.79 11.09 -2.81
CA ASP A 134 6.81 10.33 -2.02
C ASP A 134 5.53 11.12 -1.78
N GLY A 135 4.37 10.49 -2.00
CA GLY A 135 3.06 11.15 -1.93
C GLY A 135 2.81 12.22 -3.01
N GLY A 136 3.69 12.36 -4.01
CA GLY A 136 3.51 13.23 -5.16
C GLY A 136 2.59 12.65 -6.23
N ASP A 137 2.36 13.39 -7.32
CA ASP A 137 1.45 12.97 -8.40
C ASP A 137 2.18 12.22 -9.54
N ASN A 138 3.51 12.21 -9.54
CA ASN A 138 4.31 11.67 -10.63
C ASN A 138 4.73 10.23 -10.33
N TRP A 139 4.35 9.31 -11.21
CA TRP A 139 4.69 7.89 -11.12
C TRP A 139 5.83 7.53 -12.07
N GLU A 140 6.80 6.79 -11.55
CA GLU A 140 8.01 6.37 -12.26
C GLU A 140 8.30 4.90 -11.99
N PHE A 141 9.06 4.27 -12.89
CA PHE A 141 9.54 2.89 -12.71
C PHE A 141 10.92 2.88 -12.06
N PHE A 142 11.14 2.00 -11.09
CA PHE A 142 12.40 1.86 -10.35
C PHE A 142 13.03 0.49 -10.57
N ASP A 143 14.23 0.48 -11.18
CA ASP A 143 15.07 -0.72 -11.26
C ASP A 143 15.67 -1.13 -9.89
N SER A 144 15.53 -0.26 -8.88
CA SER A 144 16.00 -0.44 -7.51
C SER A 144 14.87 -0.02 -6.57
N PRO A 145 13.96 -0.95 -6.22
CA PRO A 145 12.81 -0.64 -5.38
C PRO A 145 13.23 -0.19 -3.98
N THR A 146 12.39 0.60 -3.32
CA THR A 146 12.68 1.25 -2.04
C THR A 146 11.67 0.93 -0.91
N PRO A 147 11.22 -0.33 -0.73
CA PRO A 147 10.22 -0.65 0.27
C PRO A 147 10.68 -0.28 1.69
N GLY A 148 9.79 0.39 2.40
CA GLY A 148 9.97 0.97 3.72
C GLY A 148 10.83 2.24 3.74
N GLN A 149 11.17 2.83 2.60
CA GLN A 149 12.09 3.98 2.46
C GLN A 149 11.59 5.00 1.42
N PRO A 150 12.11 6.24 1.44
CA PRO A 150 11.80 7.23 0.42
C PRO A 150 12.22 6.81 -1.01
N ASN A 151 11.35 7.07 -1.99
CA ASN A 151 11.65 6.90 -3.41
C ASN A 151 12.67 7.97 -3.86
N ILE A 152 13.78 7.55 -4.49
CA ILE A 152 14.91 8.42 -4.89
C ILE A 152 15.46 8.16 -6.29
#